data_AF-A0A498MXV1-F1
#
_entry.id   AF-A0A498MXV1-F1
#
_cell.length_a   1.000
_cell.length_b   1.000
_cell.length_c   1.000
_cell.angle_alpha   90.00
_cell.angle_beta   90.00
_cell.angle_gamma   90.00
#
_symmetry.space_group_name_H-M   'P 1'
#
loop_
_entity.id
_entity.type
_entity.pdbx_description
1 polymer ?
#
loop_
_entity_poly.entity_id
_entity_poly.type
_entity_poly.pdbx_seq_one_letter_code
_entity_poly.pdbx_strand_id
1 'polypeptide(L)'
;MNATHQIGCQSSISGDTGVLHVLETESDLDWILSTGPHPPYMVILETAFFNRCRNTCLSVCLSCLCLSVSVCLISCVCPAGVYSEKNAPELANCNVTVWNPLGNGLSYEDFAFPVFALKDENQTQVIRKVCVFLVEVLCDPLSDFNVWTSTRPLNSSSKGHAPNESVVIAATRLDGRSFFWEQAPAAEGTVSGIVTLLAAIQALYPVTQEAPPPRNIFFTFFQGEAFDYIGSSKMVYDMEKNDFVINLNNVHSMLEIGQIGLRQGKNLWMHSDPVSRRNTSVDAENLNTASAGLNVTLDQPSFSQPLPPSSFQRFLRARQIPGLVLADHEMSFNNRHYESMYDDAENMNVTYPPNLSPDEQLVYETEAAKSLAEVATLVARSLYMQAGGENKSLSSITADPKIVAQLLYGFLVQKNNSWFRSLLPPEVTKKGDNSILSSGPPQFYIGLGPRIHGPVHSVTRFVQYILANLTGSVTNLTESECQNPSEVHTENKDFFSYFWVSGPASVNGTEEPFCVRASVRLSKAVSPAFELLQYGSRDYSTWTESRWKSIRARIFLVASRELEDNGQVCYILDGILIVYGIVLTVLYCRLKMRSSGKKALSEKGDADIYQDLGRRDADTYDTLHQGKKKPLA
;
A
#
# COMPACT_ATOMS: atom_id res chain seq x y z
N MET A 1 12.85 -7.87 -2.61
CA MET A 1 13.86 -8.96 -2.59
C MET A 1 13.55 -9.93 -1.47
N ASN A 2 13.89 -11.20 -1.65
CA ASN A 2 13.87 -12.21 -0.58
C ASN A 2 15.27 -12.87 -0.47
N ALA A 3 15.43 -13.88 0.40
CA ALA A 3 16.70 -14.57 0.65
C ALA A 3 17.40 -15.14 -0.60
N THR A 4 16.68 -15.42 -1.68
CA THR A 4 17.21 -16.18 -2.83
C THR A 4 17.04 -15.47 -4.17
N HIS A 5 16.02 -14.62 -4.31
CA HIS A 5 15.63 -13.98 -5.55
C HIS A 5 15.26 -12.51 -5.33
N GLN A 6 15.40 -11.73 -6.39
CA GLN A 6 14.78 -10.42 -6.51
C GLN A 6 13.51 -10.54 -7.36
N ILE A 7 12.54 -9.67 -7.10
CA ILE A 7 11.28 -9.58 -7.84
C ILE A 7 10.96 -8.09 -8.04
N GLY A 8 10.09 -7.80 -9.01
CA GLY A 8 9.68 -6.44 -9.33
C GLY A 8 10.39 -5.90 -10.55
N CYS A 9 10.46 -4.58 -10.68
CA CYS A 9 10.96 -3.90 -11.87
C CYS A 9 12.16 -3.04 -11.54
N GLN A 10 13.11 -2.92 -12.49
CA GLN A 10 14.25 -2.02 -12.36
C GLN A 10 14.43 -1.16 -13.62
N SER A 11 14.76 0.12 -13.42
CA SER A 11 15.21 1.00 -14.50
C SER A 11 16.72 1.18 -14.50
N SER A 12 17.29 1.56 -15.64
CA SER A 12 18.69 2.00 -15.71
C SER A 12 18.95 3.25 -14.85
N ILE A 13 20.20 3.46 -14.40
CA ILE A 13 20.58 4.56 -13.47
C ILE A 13 20.27 5.97 -14.02
N SER A 14 20.24 6.12 -15.33
CA SER A 14 19.90 7.38 -16.04
C SER A 14 18.47 7.39 -16.59
N GLY A 15 17.67 6.38 -16.26
CA GLY A 15 16.35 6.13 -16.84
C GLY A 15 16.42 5.40 -18.18
N ASP A 16 15.31 4.75 -18.53
CA ASP A 16 15.12 4.08 -19.82
C ASP A 16 14.30 4.99 -20.74
N THR A 17 14.68 5.05 -22.02
CA THR A 17 14.03 5.89 -23.04
C THR A 17 13.76 5.06 -24.27
N GLY A 18 12.57 5.21 -24.85
CA GLY A 18 12.17 4.56 -26.08
C GLY A 18 10.97 5.24 -26.75
N VAL A 19 10.74 4.89 -28.01
CA VAL A 19 9.64 5.43 -28.82
C VAL A 19 8.33 4.81 -28.35
N LEU A 20 7.36 5.66 -28.02
CA LEU A 20 6.06 5.22 -27.51
C LEU A 20 5.27 4.51 -28.62
N HIS A 21 4.71 3.34 -28.32
CA HIS A 21 3.84 2.59 -29.24
C HIS A 21 2.66 2.01 -28.47
N VAL A 22 1.44 2.29 -28.92
CA VAL A 22 0.22 1.76 -28.28
C VAL A 22 -0.05 0.36 -28.83
N LEU A 23 -0.33 -0.58 -27.95
CA LEU A 23 -0.67 -1.96 -28.28
C LEU A 23 -2.17 -2.15 -28.08
N GLU A 24 -2.91 -2.22 -29.19
CA GLU A 24 -4.35 -2.46 -29.21
C GLU A 24 -4.67 -3.91 -29.62
N THR A 25 -3.79 -4.52 -30.42
CA THR A 25 -3.98 -5.83 -31.04
C THR A 25 -2.73 -6.72 -30.94
N GLU A 26 -2.89 -8.03 -31.22
CA GLU A 26 -1.74 -8.97 -31.27
C GLU A 26 -0.77 -8.65 -32.41
N SER A 27 -1.26 -8.11 -33.52
CA SER A 27 -0.42 -7.69 -34.64
C SER A 27 0.53 -6.55 -34.28
N ASP A 28 0.15 -5.68 -33.33
CA ASP A 28 1.01 -4.59 -32.89
C ASP A 28 2.22 -5.12 -32.12
N LEU A 29 2.04 -6.21 -31.36
CA LEU A 29 3.15 -6.88 -30.67
C LEU A 29 4.15 -7.47 -31.66
N ASP A 30 3.68 -8.18 -32.69
CA ASP A 30 4.53 -8.73 -33.73
C ASP A 30 5.27 -7.62 -34.49
N TRP A 31 4.60 -6.50 -34.77
CA TRP A 31 5.21 -5.34 -35.41
C TRP A 31 6.34 -4.75 -34.56
N ILE A 32 6.09 -4.54 -33.26
CA ILE A 32 7.10 -4.04 -32.32
C ILE A 32 8.33 -4.95 -32.25
N LEU A 33 8.11 -6.28 -32.20
CA LEU A 33 9.18 -7.26 -32.01
C LEU A 33 10.02 -7.50 -33.28
N SER A 34 9.41 -7.41 -34.46
CA SER A 34 10.04 -7.87 -35.71
C SER A 34 10.24 -6.79 -36.78
N THR A 35 9.37 -5.78 -36.82
CA THR A 35 9.22 -4.89 -37.99
C THR A 35 9.55 -3.43 -37.68
N GLY A 36 9.40 -3.00 -36.42
CA GLY A 36 9.55 -1.62 -36.00
C GLY A 36 10.91 -0.99 -36.35
N PRO A 37 10.97 0.14 -37.09
CA PRO A 37 12.22 0.75 -37.55
C PRO A 37 12.96 1.59 -36.49
N HIS A 38 12.35 1.83 -35.32
CA HIS A 38 12.84 2.80 -34.32
C HIS A 38 13.03 2.21 -32.91
N PRO A 39 13.73 1.07 -32.74
CA PRO A 39 14.07 0.57 -31.41
C PRO A 39 15.05 1.52 -30.68
N PRO A 40 14.98 1.64 -29.34
CA PRO A 40 14.10 0.90 -28.42
C PRO A 40 12.67 1.49 -28.35
N TYR A 41 11.68 0.63 -28.14
CA TYR A 41 10.27 0.99 -28.03
C TYR A 41 9.80 0.98 -26.56
N MET A 42 8.81 1.82 -26.24
CA MET A 42 8.05 1.77 -24.99
C MET A 42 6.58 1.47 -25.29
N VAL A 43 6.07 0.34 -24.82
CA VAL A 43 4.69 -0.06 -25.13
C VAL A 43 3.72 0.63 -24.18
N ILE A 44 2.60 1.13 -24.69
CA ILE A 44 1.43 1.39 -23.87
C ILE A 44 0.41 0.29 -24.12
N LEU A 45 0.06 -0.48 -23.10
CA LEU A 45 -0.93 -1.56 -23.19
C LEU A 45 -2.10 -1.30 -22.26
N GLU A 46 -3.30 -1.68 -22.69
CA GLU A 46 -4.44 -1.80 -21.76
C GLU A 46 -4.21 -2.97 -20.80
N THR A 47 -4.64 -2.85 -19.54
CA THR A 47 -4.41 -3.89 -18.53
C THR A 47 -5.02 -5.24 -18.88
N ALA A 48 -6.07 -5.29 -19.71
CA ALA A 48 -6.60 -6.54 -20.26
C ALA A 48 -5.56 -7.36 -21.06
N PHE A 49 -4.57 -6.68 -21.66
CA PHE A 49 -3.47 -7.30 -22.40
C PHE A 49 -2.22 -7.55 -21.54
N PHE A 50 -2.23 -7.14 -20.27
CA PHE A 50 -1.13 -7.40 -19.34
C PHE A 50 -1.22 -8.85 -18.83
N ASN A 51 -0.44 -9.76 -19.40
CA ASN A 51 -0.41 -11.16 -18.95
C ASN A 51 0.99 -11.76 -19.03
N ARG A 52 1.19 -12.90 -18.35
CA ARG A 52 2.49 -13.58 -18.25
C ARG A 52 3.12 -13.87 -19.61
N CYS A 53 2.39 -14.52 -20.52
CA CYS A 53 2.91 -14.92 -21.82
C CYS A 53 3.44 -13.72 -22.64
N ARG A 54 2.71 -12.59 -22.65
CA ARG A 54 3.14 -11.40 -23.40
C ARG A 54 4.29 -10.68 -22.70
N ASN A 55 4.30 -10.59 -21.38
CA ASN A 55 5.40 -9.97 -20.64
C ASN A 55 6.73 -10.75 -20.79
N THR A 56 6.66 -12.08 -20.87
CA THR A 56 7.84 -12.90 -21.20
C THR A 56 8.32 -12.64 -22.64
N CYS A 57 7.41 -12.41 -23.60
CA CYS A 57 7.78 -12.03 -24.97
C CYS A 57 8.38 -10.61 -25.07
N LEU A 58 7.94 -9.66 -24.24
CA LEU A 58 8.50 -8.30 -24.19
C LEU A 58 9.92 -8.23 -23.59
N SER A 59 10.41 -9.31 -22.97
CA SER A 59 11.75 -9.40 -22.35
C SER A 59 12.91 -9.11 -23.30
N VAL A 60 12.68 -9.03 -24.62
CA VAL A 60 13.75 -8.98 -25.61
C VAL A 60 14.19 -7.55 -25.98
N CYS A 61 13.41 -6.47 -25.77
CA CYS A 61 13.86 -5.12 -26.19
C CYS A 61 13.11 -3.87 -25.65
N LEU A 62 12.25 -3.94 -24.62
CA LEU A 62 11.30 -2.85 -24.34
C LEU A 62 11.12 -2.46 -22.87
N SER A 63 10.77 -1.19 -22.63
CA SER A 63 10.15 -0.72 -21.37
C SER A 63 8.62 -0.67 -21.54
N CYS A 64 7.84 -0.89 -20.47
CA CYS A 64 6.39 -1.09 -20.59
C CYS A 64 5.60 -0.08 -19.75
N LEU A 65 4.60 0.55 -20.35
CA LEU A 65 3.65 1.47 -19.74
C LEU A 65 2.27 0.80 -19.78
N CYS A 66 1.58 0.68 -18.66
CA CYS A 66 0.24 0.09 -18.62
C CYS A 66 -0.80 1.21 -18.45
N LEU A 67 -1.71 1.32 -19.42
CA LEU A 67 -2.97 2.06 -19.33
C LEU A 67 -4.04 1.14 -18.72
N SER A 68 -4.87 1.67 -17.82
CA SER A 68 -6.15 1.05 -17.41
C SER A 68 -6.97 0.74 -18.67
N VAL A 69 -7.67 -0.38 -18.84
CA VAL A 69 -8.74 -0.96 -18.01
C VAL A 69 -8.79 -2.49 -18.21
N SER A 70 -9.32 -3.20 -17.20
CA SER A 70 -9.63 -4.64 -17.12
C SER A 70 -8.56 -5.65 -16.69
N VAL A 71 -9.08 -6.75 -16.14
CA VAL A 71 -8.57 -7.68 -15.13
C VAL A 71 -7.19 -8.27 -15.43
N CYS A 72 -6.21 -7.95 -14.58
CA CYS A 72 -4.95 -8.67 -14.51
C CYS A 72 -4.70 -9.21 -13.10
N LEU A 73 -4.47 -10.52 -13.00
CA LEU A 73 -4.22 -11.24 -11.76
C LEU A 73 -2.78 -11.66 -11.72
N ILE A 74 -2.09 -11.29 -10.65
CA ILE A 74 -0.62 -11.17 -10.67
C ILE A 74 0.01 -11.95 -9.49
N SER A 75 -0.84 -12.51 -8.61
CA SER A 75 -0.42 -13.26 -7.43
C SER A 75 -0.06 -14.73 -7.76
N CYS A 76 0.57 -15.41 -6.80
CA CYS A 76 0.91 -16.83 -6.89
C CYS A 76 -0.36 -17.70 -6.82
N VAL A 77 -0.27 -18.86 -7.48
CA VAL A 77 -1.31 -19.92 -7.45
C VAL A 77 -1.47 -20.50 -6.04
N CYS A 78 -0.35 -20.56 -5.32
CA CYS A 78 -0.20 -21.17 -4.01
C CYS A 78 0.51 -20.22 -3.05
N PRO A 79 -0.24 -19.43 -2.27
CA PRO A 79 0.34 -18.61 -1.22
C PRO A 79 1.00 -19.49 -0.14
N ALA A 80 1.98 -18.93 0.57
CA ALA A 80 2.81 -19.68 1.53
C ALA A 80 1.99 -20.44 2.58
N GLY A 81 2.50 -21.59 3.04
CA GLY A 81 1.82 -22.39 4.06
C GLY A 81 2.75 -23.23 4.93
N VAL A 82 2.17 -23.96 5.88
CA VAL A 82 2.89 -24.72 6.93
C VAL A 82 3.22 -26.14 6.56
N TYR A 83 2.50 -26.68 5.60
CA TYR A 83 2.68 -28.05 5.16
C TYR A 83 3.94 -28.14 4.29
N SER A 84 4.78 -29.11 4.64
CA SER A 84 6.01 -29.41 3.92
C SER A 84 6.13 -30.92 3.77
N GLU A 85 7.01 -31.34 2.87
CA GLU A 85 7.42 -32.74 2.68
C GLU A 85 7.87 -33.45 3.97
N LYS A 86 8.16 -32.69 5.04
CA LYS A 86 8.59 -33.24 6.33
C LYS A 86 7.46 -33.44 7.34
N ASN A 87 6.39 -32.64 7.28
CA ASN A 87 5.34 -32.62 8.30
C ASN A 87 4.01 -33.22 7.80
N ALA A 88 3.64 -32.91 6.55
CA ALA A 88 2.44 -33.44 5.91
C ALA A 88 2.64 -33.44 4.38
N PRO A 89 3.33 -34.47 3.84
CA PRO A 89 3.62 -34.57 2.40
C PRO A 89 2.35 -34.53 1.55
N GLU A 90 1.27 -35.14 2.04
CA GLU A 90 -0.03 -35.15 1.36
C GLU A 90 -0.62 -33.74 1.16
N LEU A 91 -0.34 -32.78 2.05
CA LEU A 91 -0.91 -31.42 2.04
C LEU A 91 0.09 -30.36 1.55
N ALA A 92 1.34 -30.74 1.31
CA ALA A 92 2.40 -29.82 0.91
C ALA A 92 2.17 -29.27 -0.50
N ASN A 93 2.69 -28.07 -0.77
CA ASN A 93 2.77 -27.46 -2.11
C ASN A 93 1.43 -27.42 -2.88
N CYS A 94 0.30 -27.24 -2.20
CA CYS A 94 -1.05 -27.28 -2.78
C CYS A 94 -1.38 -28.55 -3.58
N ASN A 95 -0.82 -29.70 -3.21
CA ASN A 95 -1.06 -30.94 -3.94
C ASN A 95 -2.57 -31.32 -3.97
N VAL A 96 -3.30 -30.96 -2.91
CA VAL A 96 -4.75 -31.25 -2.77
C VAL A 96 -5.61 -30.07 -3.23
N THR A 97 -5.35 -28.88 -2.66
CA THR A 97 -6.21 -27.70 -2.87
C THR A 97 -5.38 -26.55 -3.41
N VAL A 98 -5.81 -26.02 -4.55
CA VAL A 98 -5.28 -24.79 -5.14
C VAL A 98 -6.17 -23.62 -4.73
N TRP A 99 -5.65 -22.75 -3.85
CA TRP A 99 -6.41 -21.64 -3.28
C TRP A 99 -6.66 -20.52 -4.29
N ASN A 100 -5.68 -20.15 -5.11
CA ASN A 100 -5.81 -19.08 -6.11
C ASN A 100 -5.58 -19.61 -7.54
N PRO A 101 -6.52 -20.37 -8.13
CA PRO A 101 -6.34 -20.99 -9.43
C PRO A 101 -6.19 -19.97 -10.58
N LEU A 102 -6.63 -18.73 -10.36
CA LEU A 102 -6.51 -17.63 -11.31
C LEU A 102 -5.18 -16.87 -11.21
N GLY A 103 -4.35 -17.19 -10.21
CA GLY A 103 -3.02 -16.60 -10.07
C GLY A 103 -2.08 -17.03 -11.21
N ASN A 104 -1.24 -16.13 -11.68
CA ASN A 104 -0.25 -16.44 -12.73
C ASN A 104 1.21 -16.25 -12.27
N GLY A 105 1.44 -15.75 -11.05
CA GLY A 105 2.77 -15.54 -10.46
C GLY A 105 3.55 -14.34 -10.98
N LEU A 106 2.95 -13.49 -11.85
CA LEU A 106 3.64 -12.38 -12.50
C LEU A 106 4.30 -11.38 -11.51
N SER A 107 3.78 -11.26 -10.29
CA SER A 107 4.27 -10.32 -9.27
C SER A 107 5.52 -10.81 -8.57
N TYR A 108 5.90 -12.07 -8.80
CA TYR A 108 7.09 -12.71 -8.28
C TYR A 108 8.16 -12.89 -9.38
N GLU A 109 7.95 -12.32 -10.57
CA GLU A 109 8.96 -12.27 -11.63
C GLU A 109 9.86 -11.05 -11.48
N ASP A 110 11.07 -11.15 -12.03
CA ASP A 110 12.07 -10.09 -12.09
C ASP A 110 12.06 -9.48 -13.50
N PHE A 111 11.70 -8.21 -13.60
CA PHE A 111 11.64 -7.46 -14.85
C PHE A 111 12.85 -6.55 -14.97
N ALA A 112 13.65 -6.78 -16.01
CA ALA A 112 14.81 -5.95 -16.36
C ALA A 112 14.44 -4.57 -16.92
N PHE A 113 13.16 -4.20 -16.90
CA PHE A 113 12.62 -2.94 -17.38
C PHE A 113 11.54 -2.41 -16.43
N PRO A 114 11.32 -1.08 -16.37
CA PRO A 114 10.31 -0.50 -15.50
C PRO A 114 8.90 -0.73 -16.06
N VAL A 115 7.94 -0.94 -15.16
CA VAL A 115 6.51 -1.01 -15.46
C VAL A 115 5.76 0.01 -14.62
N PHE A 116 4.98 0.87 -15.27
CA PHE A 116 4.19 1.92 -14.61
C PHE A 116 2.70 1.74 -14.85
N ALA A 117 1.89 1.96 -13.81
CA ALA A 117 0.44 2.14 -13.93
C ALA A 117 0.08 3.63 -14.01
N LEU A 118 -0.75 3.99 -14.99
CA LEU A 118 -1.34 5.32 -15.10
C LEU A 118 -2.71 5.32 -14.42
N LYS A 119 -2.91 6.18 -13.41
CA LYS A 119 -4.08 6.15 -12.52
C LYS A 119 -5.24 7.05 -12.99
N ASP A 120 -4.99 7.99 -13.89
CA ASP A 120 -5.93 9.06 -14.24
C ASP A 120 -5.92 9.28 -15.76
N GLU A 121 -7.09 9.22 -16.40
CA GLU A 121 -7.24 9.41 -17.85
C GLU A 121 -6.75 10.80 -18.30
N ASN A 122 -6.78 11.80 -17.40
CA ASN A 122 -6.22 13.13 -17.66
C ASN A 122 -4.69 13.19 -17.53
N GLN A 123 -4.08 12.29 -16.75
CA GLN A 123 -2.62 12.21 -16.58
C GLN A 123 -1.91 11.62 -17.81
N THR A 124 -2.66 11.01 -18.73
CA THR A 124 -2.21 10.64 -20.08
C THR A 124 -1.77 11.87 -20.90
N GLN A 125 -2.15 13.09 -20.51
CA GLN A 125 -1.86 14.29 -21.31
C GLN A 125 -0.65 15.12 -20.89
N VAL A 126 -0.25 15.29 -19.61
CA VAL A 126 0.95 16.09 -19.26
C VAL A 126 1.44 15.78 -17.84
N ILE A 127 2.72 15.38 -17.65
CA ILE A 127 3.35 15.37 -16.31
C ILE A 127 4.85 15.78 -16.34
N ARG A 128 5.21 16.75 -15.48
CA ARG A 128 6.59 17.12 -15.05
C ARG A 128 6.57 17.69 -13.61
N LYS A 129 7.53 17.30 -12.74
CA LYS A 129 8.59 18.15 -12.08
C LYS A 129 9.33 17.44 -10.90
N VAL A 130 10.34 18.10 -10.32
CA VAL A 130 11.67 17.61 -9.84
C VAL A 130 11.99 17.94 -8.36
N CYS A 131 12.82 17.11 -7.66
CA CYS A 131 14.01 17.48 -6.82
C CYS A 131 14.82 16.26 -6.25
N VAL A 132 15.91 16.51 -5.48
CA VAL A 132 17.21 15.76 -5.37
C VAL A 132 17.68 15.42 -3.91
N PHE A 133 18.65 14.47 -3.77
CA PHE A 133 19.65 14.16 -2.68
C PHE A 133 19.22 13.35 -1.41
N LEU A 134 19.98 12.45 -0.71
CA LEU A 134 21.24 11.64 -0.82
C LEU A 134 21.31 10.61 0.38
N VAL A 135 22.23 9.62 0.33
CA VAL A 135 22.80 8.66 1.34
C VAL A 135 22.35 7.18 1.31
N GLU A 136 23.35 6.29 1.17
CA GLU A 136 23.30 4.86 0.81
C GLU A 136 22.91 3.92 1.97
N VAL A 137 21.65 3.52 1.95
CA VAL A 137 21.19 2.20 2.43
C VAL A 137 20.53 1.57 1.21
N LEU A 138 20.86 0.33 0.84
CA LEU A 138 20.38 -0.25 -0.42
C LEU A 138 18.95 -0.81 -0.30
N CYS A 139 18.63 -1.40 0.84
CA CYS A 139 17.35 -2.07 1.08
C CYS A 139 16.93 -1.87 2.54
N ASP A 140 15.63 -1.91 2.80
CA ASP A 140 15.09 -1.91 4.16
C ASP A 140 14.17 -3.12 4.37
N PRO A 141 14.11 -3.68 5.58
CA PRO A 141 13.16 -4.74 5.90
C PRO A 141 11.73 -4.22 5.81
N LEU A 142 10.84 -5.00 5.18
CA LEU A 142 9.41 -4.76 5.29
C LEU A 142 9.02 -4.94 6.76
N SER A 143 8.38 -3.93 7.32
CA SER A 143 8.02 -3.90 8.73
C SER A 143 6.91 -2.90 8.98
N ASP A 144 6.19 -3.04 10.10
CA ASP A 144 5.28 -2.04 10.68
C ASP A 144 4.88 -2.52 12.09
N PHE A 145 3.61 -2.46 12.48
CA PHE A 145 3.11 -2.95 13.76
C PHE A 145 1.83 -3.76 13.60
N ASN A 146 1.71 -4.85 14.35
CA ASN A 146 0.41 -5.48 14.60
C ASN A 146 -0.35 -4.63 15.62
N VAL A 147 -1.68 -4.57 15.50
CA VAL A 147 -2.56 -3.93 16.47
C VAL A 147 -3.23 -5.01 17.31
N TRP A 148 -3.32 -4.82 18.63
CA TRP A 148 -4.01 -5.77 19.49
C TRP A 148 -4.71 -5.10 20.67
N THR A 149 -5.73 -5.79 21.20
CA THR A 149 -6.45 -5.42 22.42
C THR A 149 -7.05 -6.67 23.08
N SER A 150 -7.59 -6.54 24.27
CA SER A 150 -8.22 -7.63 25.01
C SER A 150 -9.42 -7.15 25.82
N THR A 151 -10.41 -8.03 26.03
CA THR A 151 -11.63 -7.70 26.79
C THR A 151 -11.31 -7.36 28.25
N ARG A 152 -10.38 -8.11 28.86
CA ARG A 152 -9.76 -7.75 30.14
C ARG A 152 -8.35 -7.20 29.89
N PRO A 153 -7.99 -5.99 30.37
CA PRO A 153 -6.68 -5.39 30.15
C PRO A 153 -5.54 -6.28 30.67
N LEU A 154 -4.51 -6.45 29.85
CA LEU A 154 -3.31 -7.21 30.21
C LEU A 154 -2.19 -6.25 30.65
N ASN A 155 -1.40 -6.65 31.64
CA ASN A 155 -0.25 -5.87 32.09
C ASN A 155 0.86 -5.94 31.04
N SER A 156 1.12 -4.83 30.36
CA SER A 156 2.12 -4.76 29.29
C SER A 156 3.58 -4.82 29.76
N SER A 157 3.84 -4.49 31.03
CA SER A 157 5.17 -4.50 31.65
C SER A 157 5.58 -5.90 32.13
N SER A 158 4.60 -6.79 32.37
CA SER A 158 4.84 -8.19 32.68
C SER A 158 4.93 -9.00 31.39
N LYS A 159 6.05 -9.70 31.19
CA LYS A 159 6.30 -10.51 29.98
C LYS A 159 6.34 -12.00 30.30
N GLY A 160 5.93 -12.83 29.35
CA GLY A 160 5.95 -14.28 29.45
C GLY A 160 4.62 -14.88 29.89
N HIS A 161 4.68 -15.96 30.66
CA HIS A 161 3.48 -16.66 31.08
C HIS A 161 2.68 -15.83 32.09
N ALA A 162 1.46 -15.45 31.72
CA ALA A 162 0.54 -14.81 32.66
C ALA A 162 -0.12 -15.89 33.54
N PRO A 163 0.14 -15.95 34.86
CA PRO A 163 -0.40 -17.00 35.71
C PRO A 163 -1.93 -16.87 35.83
N ASN A 164 -2.63 -18.00 35.79
CA ASN A 164 -4.11 -18.09 35.81
C ASN A 164 -4.81 -17.39 34.63
N GLU A 165 -4.08 -17.01 33.58
CA GLU A 165 -4.65 -16.43 32.37
C GLU A 165 -4.73 -17.48 31.27
N SER A 166 -5.90 -17.54 30.64
CA SER A 166 -6.15 -18.37 29.46
C SER A 166 -6.89 -17.51 28.45
N VAL A 167 -6.42 -17.50 27.20
CA VAL A 167 -6.90 -16.59 26.17
C VAL A 167 -7.46 -17.32 24.95
N VAL A 168 -8.54 -16.79 24.40
CA VAL A 168 -9.04 -17.12 23.06
C VAL A 168 -8.57 -16.02 22.12
N ILE A 169 -7.80 -16.38 21.09
CA ILE A 169 -7.29 -15.41 20.11
C ILE A 169 -8.29 -15.26 18.98
N ALA A 170 -8.65 -14.03 18.65
CA ALA A 170 -9.38 -13.67 17.45
C ALA A 170 -8.45 -12.85 16.54
N ALA A 171 -8.20 -13.34 15.32
CA ALA A 171 -7.22 -12.75 14.42
C ALA A 171 -7.78 -12.42 13.04
N THR A 172 -7.20 -11.41 12.40
CA THR A 172 -7.37 -11.14 10.97
C THR A 172 -6.08 -10.51 10.42
N ARG A 173 -5.86 -10.64 9.12
CA ARG A 173 -4.82 -9.90 8.41
C ARG A 173 -5.15 -8.42 8.29
N LEU A 174 -4.12 -7.57 8.23
CA LEU A 174 -4.18 -6.11 8.19
C LEU A 174 -3.57 -5.52 6.91
N ASP A 175 -2.77 -6.28 6.16
CA ASP A 175 -2.15 -5.87 4.89
C ASP A 175 -2.72 -6.60 3.68
N GLY A 176 -2.45 -6.01 2.51
CA GLY A 176 -2.51 -6.64 1.19
C GLY A 176 -1.42 -6.08 0.29
N ARG A 177 -1.34 -6.57 -0.93
CA ARG A 177 -0.39 -6.11 -1.96
C ARG A 177 -1.06 -6.10 -3.33
N SER A 178 -0.38 -5.47 -4.27
CA SER A 178 -0.63 -5.66 -5.69
C SER A 178 0.70 -5.68 -6.45
N PHE A 179 0.62 -5.70 -7.77
CA PHE A 179 1.80 -5.53 -8.61
C PHE A 179 2.42 -4.14 -8.51
N PHE A 180 1.60 -3.11 -8.31
CA PHE A 180 2.04 -1.72 -8.32
C PHE A 180 2.26 -1.22 -6.88
N TRP A 181 3.40 -0.56 -6.68
CA TRP A 181 3.75 0.04 -5.40
C TRP A 181 2.68 1.03 -4.92
N GLU A 182 2.30 0.92 -3.64
CA GLU A 182 1.26 1.73 -2.98
C GLU A 182 -0.15 1.70 -3.62
N GLN A 183 -0.47 0.69 -4.44
CA GLN A 183 -1.82 0.47 -4.97
C GLN A 183 -2.37 -0.89 -4.52
N ALA A 184 -2.70 -1.01 -3.24
CA ALA A 184 -3.21 -2.24 -2.63
C ALA A 184 -4.53 -1.97 -1.90
N PRO A 185 -5.67 -1.87 -2.61
CA PRO A 185 -6.98 -1.65 -1.98
C PRO A 185 -7.46 -2.85 -1.14
N ALA A 186 -7.16 -4.09 -1.54
CA ALA A 186 -7.35 -5.33 -0.76
C ALA A 186 -8.74 -5.46 -0.07
N ALA A 187 -9.79 -5.10 -0.81
CA ALA A 187 -11.15 -4.98 -0.28
C ALA A 187 -11.67 -6.30 0.29
N GLU A 188 -11.76 -7.33 -0.55
CA GLU A 188 -12.12 -8.64 -0.06
C GLU A 188 -10.96 -9.21 0.76
N GLY A 189 -9.74 -9.21 0.17
CA GLY A 189 -8.60 -9.95 0.70
C GLY A 189 -8.24 -9.60 2.15
N THR A 190 -8.52 -8.36 2.58
CA THR A 190 -8.12 -7.83 3.89
C THR A 190 -9.23 -7.06 4.58
N VAL A 191 -9.92 -6.13 3.89
CA VAL A 191 -10.89 -5.22 4.54
C VAL A 191 -12.11 -5.98 5.07
N SER A 192 -12.59 -7.01 4.36
CA SER A 192 -13.70 -7.84 4.82
C SER A 192 -13.46 -8.40 6.23
N GLY A 193 -12.27 -8.95 6.48
CA GLY A 193 -11.86 -9.49 7.77
C GLY A 193 -11.68 -8.42 8.86
N ILE A 194 -11.03 -7.30 8.53
CA ILE A 194 -10.85 -6.16 9.46
C ILE A 194 -12.20 -5.66 9.96
N VAL A 195 -13.11 -5.35 9.02
CA VAL A 195 -14.42 -4.78 9.34
C VAL A 195 -15.24 -5.74 10.20
N THR A 196 -15.23 -7.03 9.86
CA THR A 196 -15.96 -8.06 10.59
C THR A 196 -15.44 -8.22 12.00
N LEU A 197 -14.11 -8.23 12.20
CA LEU A 197 -13.53 -8.35 13.52
C LEU A 197 -13.81 -7.10 14.37
N LEU A 198 -13.70 -5.90 13.80
CA LEU A 198 -14.02 -4.65 14.50
C LEU A 198 -15.50 -4.59 14.91
N ALA A 199 -16.40 -4.97 14.02
CA ALA A 199 -17.84 -5.04 14.32
C ALA A 199 -18.16 -6.12 15.37
N ALA A 200 -17.46 -7.26 15.33
CA ALA A 200 -17.59 -8.29 16.35
C ALA A 200 -17.13 -7.78 17.73
N ILE A 201 -16.02 -7.04 17.79
CA ILE A 201 -15.53 -6.40 19.02
C ILE A 201 -16.56 -5.42 19.56
N GLN A 202 -17.13 -4.57 18.70
CA GLN A 202 -18.14 -3.58 19.08
C GLN A 202 -19.39 -4.24 19.68
N ALA A 203 -19.88 -5.34 19.10
CA ALA A 203 -21.02 -6.09 19.61
C ALA A 203 -20.72 -6.82 20.93
N LEU A 204 -19.49 -7.33 21.07
CA LEU A 204 -19.09 -8.21 22.17
C LEU A 204 -18.67 -7.44 23.42
N TYR A 205 -18.00 -6.30 23.26
CA TYR A 205 -17.36 -5.60 24.36
C TYR A 205 -18.32 -5.23 25.50
N PRO A 206 -19.51 -4.63 25.26
CA PRO A 206 -20.46 -4.29 26.34
C PRO A 206 -20.88 -5.51 27.17
N VAL A 207 -21.17 -6.63 26.50
CA VAL A 207 -21.59 -7.88 27.15
C VAL A 207 -20.46 -8.47 27.98
N THR A 208 -19.20 -8.37 27.52
CA THR A 208 -18.05 -8.85 28.30
C THR A 208 -17.73 -7.99 29.52
N GLN A 209 -18.19 -6.73 29.57
CA GLN A 209 -18.06 -5.90 30.77
C GLN A 209 -19.14 -6.24 31.81
N GLU A 210 -20.36 -6.57 31.37
CA GLU A 210 -21.46 -6.95 32.26
C GLU A 210 -21.36 -8.39 32.76
N ALA A 211 -21.02 -9.33 31.86
CA ALA A 211 -20.92 -10.76 32.12
C ALA A 211 -19.59 -11.30 31.57
N PRO A 212 -18.46 -11.02 32.26
CA PRO A 212 -17.14 -11.39 31.78
C PRO A 212 -16.96 -12.92 31.72
N PRO A 213 -16.53 -13.47 30.57
CA PRO A 213 -16.28 -14.90 30.46
C PRO A 213 -15.03 -15.32 31.25
N PRO A 214 -14.91 -16.61 31.65
CA PRO A 214 -13.77 -17.12 32.40
C PRO A 214 -12.42 -16.91 31.70
N ARG A 215 -12.36 -17.12 30.38
CA ARG A 215 -11.16 -16.89 29.56
C ARG A 215 -11.17 -15.49 28.97
N ASN A 216 -10.01 -14.87 28.84
CA ASN A 216 -9.88 -13.57 28.22
C ASN A 216 -9.98 -13.72 26.69
N ILE A 217 -10.47 -12.69 26.00
CA ILE A 217 -10.51 -12.70 24.54
C ILE A 217 -9.48 -11.69 24.04
N PHE A 218 -8.55 -12.17 23.23
CA PHE A 218 -7.41 -11.41 22.72
C PHE A 218 -7.61 -11.17 21.22
N PHE A 219 -7.80 -9.92 20.83
CA PHE A 219 -8.01 -9.53 19.43
C PHE A 219 -6.71 -9.03 18.84
N THR A 220 -6.36 -9.47 17.64
CA THR A 220 -5.14 -9.05 16.97
C THR A 220 -5.32 -8.90 15.45
N PHE A 221 -4.65 -7.89 14.91
CA PHE A 221 -4.65 -7.54 13.50
C PHE A 221 -3.20 -7.63 13.03
N PHE A 222 -2.90 -8.63 12.21
CA PHE A 222 -1.53 -8.95 11.80
C PHE A 222 -1.12 -8.23 10.54
N GLN A 223 0.02 -7.56 10.60
CA GLN A 223 0.57 -6.79 9.51
C GLN A 223 1.72 -7.55 8.82
N GLY A 224 1.71 -7.59 7.50
CA GLY A 224 2.74 -8.28 6.70
C GLY A 224 2.46 -9.76 6.45
N GLU A 225 1.20 -10.17 6.52
CA GLU A 225 0.77 -11.54 6.23
C GLU A 225 0.91 -11.86 4.73
N ALA A 226 0.79 -10.86 3.85
CA ALA A 226 0.99 -11.02 2.40
C ALA A 226 2.46 -11.30 2.02
N PHE A 227 3.40 -11.14 2.96
CA PHE A 227 4.85 -11.27 2.75
C PHE A 227 5.46 -12.37 3.64
N ASP A 228 4.91 -13.58 3.54
CA ASP A 228 5.30 -14.76 4.31
C ASP A 228 5.15 -14.57 5.84
N TYR A 229 4.00 -14.02 6.24
CA TYR A 229 3.58 -13.98 7.65
C TYR A 229 4.52 -13.18 8.58
N ILE A 230 4.97 -11.99 8.17
CA ILE A 230 5.90 -11.15 8.94
C ILE A 230 5.36 -10.90 10.35
N GLY A 231 4.12 -10.43 10.45
CA GLY A 231 3.50 -9.98 11.69
C GLY A 231 3.19 -11.12 12.64
N SER A 232 2.51 -12.16 12.16
CA SER A 232 2.16 -13.32 13.00
C SER A 232 3.40 -14.13 13.39
N SER A 233 4.38 -14.29 12.49
CA SER A 233 5.64 -14.96 12.83
C SER A 233 6.44 -14.20 13.89
N LYS A 234 6.43 -12.86 13.86
CA LYS A 234 7.08 -12.05 14.89
C LYS A 234 6.39 -12.18 16.24
N MET A 235 5.06 -12.14 16.28
CA MET A 235 4.31 -12.32 17.52
C MET A 235 4.55 -13.71 18.14
N VAL A 236 4.52 -14.78 17.33
CA VAL A 236 4.83 -16.14 17.80
C VAL A 236 6.26 -16.22 18.35
N TYR A 237 7.23 -15.63 17.66
CA TYR A 237 8.62 -15.58 18.12
C TYR A 237 8.75 -14.87 19.48
N ASP A 238 8.06 -13.74 19.67
CA ASP A 238 8.07 -13.00 20.94
C ASP A 238 7.39 -13.81 22.06
N MET A 239 6.32 -14.54 21.75
CA MET A 239 5.67 -15.45 22.70
C MET A 239 6.59 -16.61 23.12
N GLU A 240 7.34 -17.21 22.21
CA GLU A 240 8.32 -18.27 22.50
C GLU A 240 9.49 -17.77 23.34
N LYS A 241 9.92 -16.52 23.12
CA LYS A 241 10.98 -15.86 23.89
C LYS A 241 10.52 -15.30 25.22
N ASN A 242 9.22 -15.42 25.55
CA ASN A 242 8.61 -14.78 26.71
C ASN A 242 8.81 -13.25 26.71
N ASP A 243 8.88 -12.62 25.54
CA ASP A 243 8.97 -11.16 25.35
C ASP A 243 7.62 -10.56 24.88
N PHE A 244 6.54 -11.29 25.09
CA PHE A 244 5.17 -10.85 24.84
C PHE A 244 4.33 -10.90 26.12
N VAL A 245 3.19 -10.21 26.13
CA VAL A 245 2.31 -10.08 27.32
C VAL A 245 1.66 -11.39 27.76
N ILE A 246 1.61 -12.35 26.85
CA ILE A 246 1.17 -13.73 27.05
C ILE A 246 2.14 -14.63 26.28
N ASN A 247 2.24 -15.91 26.64
CA ASN A 247 2.99 -16.88 25.86
C ASN A 247 2.06 -17.92 25.21
N LEU A 248 2.63 -18.81 24.39
CA LEU A 248 1.86 -19.83 23.69
C LEU A 248 1.10 -20.78 24.62
N ASN A 249 1.54 -20.95 25.88
CA ASN A 249 0.84 -21.79 26.87
C ASN A 249 -0.46 -21.17 27.38
N ASN A 250 -0.57 -19.83 27.35
CA ASN A 250 -1.81 -19.14 27.71
C ASN A 250 -2.90 -19.30 26.64
N VAL A 251 -2.54 -19.63 25.40
CA VAL A 251 -3.50 -19.74 24.28
C VAL A 251 -4.32 -21.03 24.41
N HIS A 252 -5.64 -20.85 24.53
CA HIS A 252 -6.63 -21.93 24.58
C HIS A 252 -7.10 -22.33 23.19
N SER A 253 -7.53 -21.37 22.38
CA SER A 253 -8.02 -21.57 21.02
C SER A 253 -7.80 -20.32 20.17
N MET A 254 -7.84 -20.48 18.85
CA MET A 254 -7.70 -19.38 17.89
C MET A 254 -8.81 -19.42 16.84
N LEU A 255 -9.46 -18.27 16.60
CA LEU A 255 -10.41 -18.06 15.52
C LEU A 255 -9.86 -16.98 14.60
N GLU A 256 -9.61 -17.32 13.35
CA GLU A 256 -9.15 -16.37 12.34
C GLU A 256 -10.23 -16.13 11.28
N ILE A 257 -10.31 -14.89 10.81
CA ILE A 257 -11.22 -14.49 9.73
C ILE A 257 -10.37 -14.24 8.49
N GLY A 258 -10.69 -14.92 7.39
CA GLY A 258 -10.02 -14.74 6.12
C GLY A 258 -11.00 -14.81 4.95
N GLN A 259 -11.07 -13.75 4.15
CA GLN A 259 -11.93 -13.63 2.97
C GLN A 259 -13.39 -14.04 3.22
N ILE A 260 -14.21 -13.12 3.74
CA ILE A 260 -15.63 -13.38 4.07
C ILE A 260 -16.61 -12.42 3.38
N GLY A 261 -16.12 -11.61 2.43
CA GLY A 261 -16.85 -10.54 1.77
C GLY A 261 -17.75 -11.01 0.62
N LEU A 262 -17.39 -12.07 -0.10
CA LEU A 262 -18.07 -12.50 -1.33
C LEU A 262 -19.01 -13.69 -1.12
N ARG A 263 -19.81 -13.62 -0.05
CA ARG A 263 -20.72 -14.71 0.29
C ARG A 263 -21.86 -14.88 -0.70
N GLN A 264 -22.42 -13.84 -1.33
CA GLN A 264 -23.53 -13.94 -2.30
C GLN A 264 -24.69 -14.89 -1.87
N GLY A 265 -25.00 -14.98 -0.56
CA GLY A 265 -25.99 -15.93 -0.03
C GLY A 265 -25.52 -17.39 0.10
N LYS A 266 -24.23 -17.65 -0.05
CA LYS A 266 -23.56 -18.95 0.12
C LYS A 266 -23.10 -19.17 1.57
N ASN A 267 -22.72 -20.42 1.81
CA ASN A 267 -22.27 -20.94 3.09
C ASN A 267 -20.97 -20.27 3.55
N LEU A 268 -20.86 -20.08 4.86
CA LEU A 268 -19.60 -19.74 5.52
C LEU A 268 -18.89 -21.05 5.88
N TRP A 269 -17.62 -21.16 5.52
CA TRP A 269 -16.83 -22.37 5.67
C TRP A 269 -15.91 -22.27 6.88
N MET A 270 -15.92 -23.33 7.69
CA MET A 270 -15.05 -23.51 8.84
C MET A 270 -13.89 -24.43 8.45
N HIS A 271 -12.69 -23.86 8.32
CA HIS A 271 -11.47 -24.60 8.02
C HIS A 271 -10.71 -24.93 9.30
N SER A 272 -10.35 -26.18 9.48
CA SER A 272 -9.60 -26.69 10.63
C SER A 272 -8.41 -27.52 10.16
N ASP A 273 -7.27 -27.45 10.85
CA ASP A 273 -6.08 -28.19 10.47
C ASP A 273 -6.29 -29.72 10.59
N PRO A 274 -6.17 -30.50 9.49
CA PRO A 274 -6.32 -31.95 9.54
C PRO A 274 -5.28 -32.64 10.42
N VAL A 275 -4.08 -32.08 10.56
CA VAL A 275 -3.01 -32.68 11.38
C VAL A 275 -3.35 -32.56 12.86
N SER A 276 -3.78 -31.38 13.29
CA SER A 276 -4.22 -31.12 14.67
C SER A 276 -5.45 -31.94 15.04
N ARG A 277 -6.41 -32.12 14.11
CA ARG A 277 -7.61 -32.95 14.32
C ARG A 277 -7.33 -34.44 14.55
N ARG A 278 -6.14 -34.95 14.22
CA ARG A 278 -5.75 -36.33 14.60
C ARG A 278 -5.76 -36.52 16.11
N ASN A 279 -5.61 -35.44 16.87
CA ASN A 279 -5.76 -35.41 18.31
C ASN A 279 -7.13 -34.84 18.70
N THR A 280 -8.01 -35.68 19.23
CA THR A 280 -9.39 -35.29 19.59
C THR A 280 -9.45 -34.22 20.70
N SER A 281 -8.37 -34.04 21.49
CA SER A 281 -8.31 -32.97 22.49
C SER A 281 -8.03 -31.58 21.89
N VAL A 282 -7.69 -31.52 20.60
CA VAL A 282 -7.32 -30.30 19.87
C VAL A 282 -8.34 -30.00 18.76
N ASP A 283 -9.48 -30.70 18.76
CA ASP A 283 -10.54 -30.46 17.79
C ASP A 283 -11.24 -29.13 18.04
N ALA A 284 -11.67 -28.49 16.96
CA ALA A 284 -12.32 -27.19 17.03
C ALA A 284 -13.75 -27.30 17.57
N GLU A 285 -14.17 -26.31 18.36
CA GLU A 285 -15.54 -26.25 18.88
C GLU A 285 -16.56 -26.04 17.74
N ASN A 286 -17.70 -26.71 17.87
CA ASN A 286 -18.81 -26.58 16.93
C ASN A 286 -19.51 -25.22 17.12
N LEU A 287 -19.52 -24.40 16.07
CA LEU A 287 -20.10 -23.04 16.09
C LEU A 287 -21.60 -23.00 15.73
N ASN A 288 -22.25 -24.14 15.48
CA ASN A 288 -23.67 -24.18 15.07
C ASN A 288 -24.63 -23.56 16.09
N THR A 289 -24.27 -23.56 17.38
CA THR A 289 -25.08 -22.89 18.40
C THR A 289 -25.01 -21.36 18.27
N ALA A 290 -23.85 -20.82 17.86
CA ALA A 290 -23.65 -19.39 17.68
C ALA A 290 -24.38 -18.83 16.43
N SER A 291 -24.66 -19.68 15.44
CA SER A 291 -25.43 -19.32 14.24
C SER A 291 -26.94 -19.33 14.43
N ALA A 292 -27.45 -19.75 15.60
CA ALA A 292 -28.88 -19.82 15.85
C ALA A 292 -29.57 -18.46 15.63
N GLY A 293 -30.56 -18.44 14.72
CA GLY A 293 -31.33 -17.26 14.38
C GLY A 293 -30.64 -16.27 13.43
N LEU A 294 -29.45 -16.59 12.91
CA LEU A 294 -28.77 -15.81 11.87
C LEU A 294 -29.04 -16.41 10.49
N ASN A 295 -29.06 -15.57 9.45
CA ASN A 295 -29.19 -16.02 8.06
C ASN A 295 -27.84 -16.48 7.48
N VAL A 296 -27.10 -17.28 8.28
CA VAL A 296 -25.77 -17.78 7.96
C VAL A 296 -25.74 -19.29 8.11
N THR A 297 -25.51 -19.98 7.00
CA THR A 297 -25.24 -21.42 6.97
C THR A 297 -23.75 -21.65 7.22
N LEU A 298 -23.45 -22.48 8.22
CA LEU A 298 -22.09 -22.89 8.54
C LEU A 298 -21.84 -24.30 8.05
N ASP A 299 -20.80 -24.47 7.26
CA ASP A 299 -20.37 -25.78 6.76
C ASP A 299 -18.89 -26.03 7.02
N GLN A 300 -18.54 -27.32 7.00
CA GLN A 300 -17.17 -27.78 7.03
C GLN A 300 -16.84 -28.45 5.69
N PRO A 301 -15.60 -28.32 5.19
CA PRO A 301 -15.17 -29.03 3.99
C PRO A 301 -15.45 -30.53 4.10
N SER A 302 -16.06 -31.09 3.06
CA SER A 302 -16.50 -32.49 3.04
C SER A 302 -15.35 -33.51 2.95
N PHE A 303 -14.13 -33.04 2.71
CA PHE A 303 -12.92 -33.84 2.59
C PHE A 303 -11.74 -33.21 3.35
N SER A 304 -10.69 -33.98 3.56
CA SER A 304 -9.48 -33.49 4.23
C SER A 304 -8.67 -32.61 3.30
N GLN A 305 -8.47 -31.35 3.67
CA GLN A 305 -7.74 -30.37 2.88
C GLN A 305 -6.85 -29.49 3.78
N PRO A 306 -5.79 -28.86 3.24
CA PRO A 306 -4.96 -27.96 4.04
C PRO A 306 -5.76 -26.78 4.57
N LEU A 307 -5.24 -26.09 5.59
CA LEU A 307 -5.75 -24.76 5.94
C LEU A 307 -5.51 -23.76 4.79
N PRO A 308 -6.46 -22.82 4.56
CA PRO A 308 -6.20 -21.67 3.72
C PRO A 308 -5.06 -20.82 4.30
N PRO A 309 -4.31 -20.07 3.47
CA PRO A 309 -3.24 -19.19 3.92
C PRO A 309 -3.74 -18.21 4.99
N SER A 310 -3.19 -18.31 6.20
CA SER A 310 -3.71 -17.63 7.39
C SER A 310 -2.63 -17.50 8.47
N SER A 311 -2.73 -16.50 9.34
CA SER A 311 -1.80 -16.30 10.46
C SER A 311 -1.78 -17.49 11.43
N PHE A 312 -2.91 -18.20 11.59
CA PHE A 312 -3.07 -19.39 12.42
C PHE A 312 -2.06 -20.48 12.08
N GLN A 313 -1.68 -20.58 10.81
CA GLN A 313 -0.63 -21.46 10.35
C GLN A 313 0.70 -21.20 11.10
N ARG A 314 1.07 -19.94 11.37
CA ARG A 314 2.29 -19.62 12.12
C ARG A 314 2.24 -20.09 13.56
N PHE A 315 1.08 -20.08 14.20
CA PHE A 315 0.91 -20.62 15.55
C PHE A 315 1.07 -22.14 15.56
N LEU A 316 0.49 -22.83 14.58
CA LEU A 316 0.57 -24.29 14.46
C LEU A 316 2.00 -24.82 14.25
N ARG A 317 2.91 -24.00 13.68
CA ARG A 317 4.34 -24.35 13.60
C ARG A 317 5.02 -24.42 14.96
N ALA A 318 4.58 -23.60 15.92
CA ALA A 318 5.17 -23.53 17.25
C ALA A 318 4.45 -24.44 18.24
N ARG A 319 3.11 -24.51 18.18
CA ARG A 319 2.29 -25.34 19.07
C ARG A 319 0.98 -25.76 18.41
N GLN A 320 0.62 -27.03 18.54
CA GLN A 320 -0.72 -27.51 18.19
C GLN A 320 -1.75 -26.94 19.17
N ILE A 321 -2.66 -26.13 18.66
CA ILE A 321 -3.75 -25.51 19.42
C ILE A 321 -5.07 -25.67 18.64
N PRO A 322 -6.22 -25.80 19.32
CA PRO A 322 -7.52 -25.79 18.66
C PRO A 322 -7.72 -24.47 17.92
N GLY A 323 -8.22 -24.53 16.69
CA GLY A 323 -8.58 -23.31 15.98
C GLY A 323 -9.27 -23.51 14.65
N LEU A 324 -9.86 -22.42 14.20
CA LEU A 324 -10.70 -22.35 13.00
C LEU A 324 -10.33 -21.12 12.17
N VAL A 325 -10.34 -21.28 10.84
CA VAL A 325 -10.35 -20.16 9.90
C VAL A 325 -11.73 -20.09 9.26
N LEU A 326 -12.41 -18.96 9.43
CA LEU A 326 -13.70 -18.68 8.80
C LEU A 326 -13.46 -17.99 7.45
N ALA A 327 -14.05 -18.57 6.39
CA ALA A 327 -13.90 -18.09 5.02
C ALA A 327 -15.18 -18.26 4.20
N ASP A 328 -15.32 -17.51 3.11
CA ASP A 328 -16.44 -17.60 2.18
C ASP A 328 -16.31 -18.73 1.14
N HIS A 329 -15.19 -19.44 1.14
CA HIS A 329 -14.85 -20.46 0.14
C HIS A 329 -14.58 -21.82 0.77
N GLU A 330 -15.04 -22.89 0.12
CA GLU A 330 -14.71 -24.27 0.49
C GLU A 330 -13.30 -24.65 0.02
N MET A 331 -12.92 -24.27 -1.20
CA MET A 331 -11.63 -24.62 -1.80
C MET A 331 -10.99 -23.36 -2.39
N SER A 332 -11.05 -23.15 -3.70
CA SER A 332 -10.53 -21.94 -4.33
C SER A 332 -11.25 -20.68 -3.87
N PHE A 333 -10.51 -19.59 -3.74
CA PHE A 333 -11.03 -18.28 -3.37
C PHE A 333 -12.17 -17.83 -4.29
N ASN A 334 -13.22 -17.26 -3.71
CA ASN A 334 -14.25 -16.56 -4.47
C ASN A 334 -13.72 -15.23 -5.01
N ASN A 335 -12.75 -14.62 -4.30
CA ASN A 335 -12.10 -13.38 -4.70
C ASN A 335 -11.29 -13.59 -5.98
N ARG A 336 -11.85 -13.09 -7.10
CA ARG A 336 -11.18 -13.15 -8.38
C ARG A 336 -10.01 -12.19 -8.48
N HIS A 337 -9.93 -11.18 -7.62
CA HIS A 337 -8.94 -10.11 -7.66
C HIS A 337 -7.89 -10.20 -6.55
N TYR A 338 -7.69 -11.38 -5.96
CA TYR A 338 -6.76 -11.60 -4.86
C TYR A 338 -5.37 -10.97 -5.09
N GLU A 339 -4.97 -10.06 -4.20
CA GLU A 339 -3.72 -9.29 -4.25
C GLU A 339 -3.53 -8.53 -5.57
N SER A 340 -4.59 -7.84 -6.02
CA SER A 340 -4.60 -7.01 -7.22
C SER A 340 -5.14 -5.61 -6.93
N MET A 341 -4.85 -4.67 -7.83
CA MET A 341 -5.39 -3.31 -7.79
C MET A 341 -6.91 -3.25 -7.99
N TYR A 342 -7.50 -4.33 -8.53
CA TYR A 342 -8.94 -4.48 -8.76
C TYR A 342 -9.70 -5.11 -7.57
N ASP A 343 -8.99 -5.43 -6.48
CA ASP A 343 -9.67 -5.84 -5.24
C ASP A 343 -10.12 -4.58 -4.48
N ASP A 344 -11.14 -3.92 -5.00
CA ASP A 344 -11.65 -2.63 -4.54
C ASP A 344 -13.12 -2.69 -4.08
N ALA A 345 -13.73 -1.53 -3.85
CA ALA A 345 -15.13 -1.43 -3.41
C ALA A 345 -16.11 -2.11 -4.39
N GLU A 346 -15.82 -2.08 -5.70
CA GLU A 346 -16.68 -2.68 -6.72
C GLU A 346 -16.64 -4.20 -6.64
N ASN A 347 -15.48 -4.80 -6.35
CA ASN A 347 -15.34 -6.24 -6.16
C ASN A 347 -16.30 -6.78 -5.08
N MET A 348 -16.47 -6.03 -3.98
CA MET A 348 -17.38 -6.39 -2.87
C MET A 348 -18.81 -5.85 -3.03
N ASN A 349 -19.20 -5.33 -4.19
CA ASN A 349 -20.52 -4.71 -4.43
C ASN A 349 -20.86 -3.59 -3.43
N VAL A 350 -19.86 -2.82 -2.99
CA VAL A 350 -20.04 -1.66 -2.10
C VAL A 350 -20.35 -0.44 -2.96
N THR A 351 -21.61 -0.34 -3.40
CA THR A 351 -22.09 0.74 -4.27
C THR A 351 -23.11 1.61 -3.55
N TYR A 352 -23.11 2.91 -3.86
CA TYR A 352 -24.01 3.89 -3.26
C TYR A 352 -24.93 4.52 -4.31
N PRO A 353 -26.18 4.85 -3.96
CA PRO A 353 -27.05 5.63 -4.83
C PRO A 353 -26.42 6.99 -5.20
N PRO A 354 -26.54 7.45 -6.46
CA PRO A 354 -25.80 8.61 -6.96
C PRO A 354 -26.21 9.95 -6.31
N ASN A 355 -27.37 10.00 -5.66
CA ASN A 355 -27.92 11.23 -5.07
C ASN A 355 -27.52 11.45 -3.60
N LEU A 356 -26.78 10.51 -2.98
CA LEU A 356 -26.38 10.63 -1.58
C LEU A 356 -25.16 11.52 -1.42
N SER A 357 -25.22 12.44 -0.46
CA SER A 357 -24.05 13.20 0.01
C SER A 357 -23.02 12.29 0.69
N PRO A 358 -21.74 12.71 0.80
CA PRO A 358 -20.70 11.90 1.46
C PRO A 358 -21.04 11.48 2.89
N ASP A 359 -21.73 12.33 3.66
CA ASP A 359 -22.14 12.00 5.04
C ASP A 359 -23.34 11.04 5.06
N GLU A 360 -24.23 11.08 4.07
CA GLU A 360 -25.30 10.09 3.92
C GLU A 360 -24.75 8.74 3.46
N GLN A 361 -23.76 8.72 2.57
CA GLN A 361 -23.08 7.49 2.13
C GLN A 361 -22.36 6.81 3.30
N LEU A 362 -21.75 7.59 4.19
CA LEU A 362 -21.05 7.07 5.37
C LEU A 362 -21.94 6.19 6.27
N VAL A 363 -23.23 6.50 6.37
CA VAL A 363 -24.19 5.77 7.22
C VAL A 363 -25.16 4.89 6.43
N TYR A 364 -25.00 4.79 5.11
CA TYR A 364 -25.87 4.00 4.25
C TYR A 364 -25.56 2.50 4.37
N GLU A 365 -26.53 1.73 4.83
CA GLU A 365 -26.43 0.28 5.01
C GLU A 365 -26.50 -0.48 3.67
N THR A 366 -25.33 -0.73 3.07
CA THR A 366 -25.22 -1.58 1.87
C THR A 366 -25.55 -3.04 2.19
N GLU A 367 -25.90 -3.82 1.17
CA GLU A 367 -26.13 -5.27 1.34
C GLU A 367 -24.86 -6.00 1.83
N ALA A 368 -23.68 -5.55 1.38
CA ALA A 368 -22.41 -6.02 1.91
C ALA A 368 -22.27 -5.73 3.41
N ALA A 369 -22.65 -4.54 3.87
CA ALA A 369 -22.60 -4.19 5.30
C ALA A 369 -23.53 -5.08 6.14
N LYS A 370 -24.75 -5.34 5.67
CA LYS A 370 -25.71 -6.22 6.37
C LYS A 370 -25.18 -7.66 6.45
N SER A 371 -24.68 -8.18 5.34
CA SER A 371 -24.09 -9.54 5.28
C SER A 371 -22.88 -9.67 6.23
N LEU A 372 -21.99 -8.67 6.25
CA LEU A 372 -20.84 -8.67 7.16
C LEU A 372 -21.25 -8.51 8.64
N ALA A 373 -22.32 -7.76 8.93
CA ALA A 373 -22.85 -7.62 10.29
C ALA A 373 -23.38 -8.97 10.84
N GLU A 374 -24.01 -9.79 10.00
CA GLU A 374 -24.42 -11.15 10.40
C GLU A 374 -23.20 -12.04 10.72
N VAL A 375 -22.14 -11.97 9.90
CA VAL A 375 -20.88 -12.70 10.16
C VAL A 375 -20.23 -12.20 11.44
N ALA A 376 -20.17 -10.88 11.64
CA ALA A 376 -19.60 -10.27 12.84
C ALA A 376 -20.37 -10.70 14.10
N THR A 377 -21.70 -10.80 14.01
CA THR A 377 -22.55 -11.32 15.08
C THR A 377 -22.21 -12.78 15.40
N LEU A 378 -22.07 -13.62 14.37
CA LEU A 378 -21.66 -15.02 14.52
C LEU A 378 -20.28 -15.12 15.20
N VAL A 379 -19.30 -14.34 14.74
CA VAL A 379 -17.94 -14.30 15.30
C VAL A 379 -17.99 -13.89 16.77
N ALA A 380 -18.69 -12.80 17.09
CA ALA A 380 -18.81 -12.30 18.47
C ALA A 380 -19.42 -13.35 19.41
N ARG A 381 -20.52 -14.00 19.00
CA ARG A 381 -21.14 -15.09 19.76
C ARG A 381 -20.20 -16.29 19.92
N SER A 382 -19.52 -16.69 18.85
CA SER A 382 -18.56 -17.79 18.85
C SER A 382 -17.41 -17.55 19.83
N LEU A 383 -16.84 -16.33 19.82
CA LEU A 383 -15.77 -15.95 20.74
C LEU A 383 -16.24 -15.92 22.20
N TYR A 384 -17.45 -15.41 22.46
CA TYR A 384 -18.03 -15.42 23.81
C TYR A 384 -18.21 -16.85 24.35
N MET A 385 -18.71 -17.76 23.50
CA MET A 385 -18.88 -19.16 23.85
C MET A 385 -17.54 -19.86 24.10
N GLN A 386 -16.56 -19.72 23.19
CA GLN A 386 -15.22 -20.30 23.35
C GLN A 386 -14.52 -19.78 24.62
N ALA A 387 -14.80 -18.53 25.00
CA ALA A 387 -14.27 -17.95 26.22
C ALA A 387 -14.93 -18.51 27.50
N GLY A 388 -16.03 -19.25 27.37
CA GLY A 388 -16.81 -19.85 28.47
C GLY A 388 -17.96 -18.97 28.96
N GLY A 389 -18.45 -18.04 28.14
CA GLY A 389 -19.58 -17.18 28.45
C GLY A 389 -20.92 -17.94 28.52
N GLU A 390 -21.91 -17.34 29.19
CA GLU A 390 -23.22 -17.98 29.37
C GLU A 390 -24.11 -17.90 28.11
N ASN A 391 -24.75 -19.01 27.73
CA ASN A 391 -25.62 -19.06 26.56
C ASN A 391 -26.79 -18.06 26.57
N LYS A 392 -27.22 -17.63 27.77
CA LYS A 392 -28.32 -16.65 27.93
C LYS A 392 -27.96 -15.26 27.39
N SER A 393 -26.68 -14.91 27.38
CA SER A 393 -26.19 -13.62 26.90
C SER A 393 -25.98 -13.59 25.38
N LEU A 394 -26.16 -14.70 24.66
CA LEU A 394 -25.93 -14.74 23.22
C LEU A 394 -26.93 -13.89 22.42
N SER A 395 -28.17 -13.79 22.90
CA SER A 395 -29.21 -12.99 22.23
C SER A 395 -28.95 -11.49 22.29
N SER A 396 -28.18 -11.00 23.28
CA SER A 396 -27.82 -9.57 23.36
C SER A 396 -26.61 -9.21 22.51
N ILE A 397 -25.83 -10.20 22.03
CA ILE A 397 -24.68 -9.99 21.15
C ILE A 397 -25.18 -9.94 19.71
N THR A 398 -25.28 -8.74 19.15
CA THR A 398 -25.63 -8.48 17.74
C THR A 398 -24.84 -7.28 17.23
N ALA A 399 -24.17 -7.44 16.09
CA ALA A 399 -23.41 -6.35 15.45
C ALA A 399 -24.34 -5.43 14.66
N ASP A 400 -24.13 -4.12 14.77
CA ASP A 400 -24.94 -3.11 14.09
C ASP A 400 -24.49 -2.93 12.62
N PRO A 401 -25.36 -3.12 11.62
CA PRO A 401 -25.03 -2.87 10.23
C PRO A 401 -24.54 -1.44 9.96
N LYS A 402 -24.93 -0.45 10.76
CA LYS A 402 -24.48 0.95 10.60
C LYS A 402 -23.00 1.12 10.87
N ILE A 403 -22.46 0.50 11.93
CA ILE A 403 -21.02 0.60 12.19
C ILE A 403 -20.23 -0.11 11.09
N VAL A 404 -20.75 -1.23 10.57
CA VAL A 404 -20.16 -1.96 9.45
C VAL A 404 -20.15 -1.09 8.19
N ALA A 405 -21.24 -0.37 7.90
CA ALA A 405 -21.32 0.56 6.78
C ALA A 405 -20.30 1.70 6.89
N GLN A 406 -20.17 2.30 8.08
CA GLN A 406 -19.19 3.36 8.35
C GLN A 406 -17.75 2.87 8.15
N LEU A 407 -17.45 1.67 8.64
CA LEU A 407 -16.15 1.03 8.48
C LEU A 407 -15.85 0.75 6.99
N LEU A 408 -16.78 0.13 6.25
CA LEU A 408 -16.61 -0.14 4.83
C LEU A 408 -16.40 1.14 4.02
N TYR A 409 -17.21 2.18 4.26
CA TYR A 409 -17.07 3.46 3.59
C TYR A 409 -15.69 4.08 3.85
N GLY A 410 -15.24 4.08 5.12
CA GLY A 410 -13.94 4.62 5.50
C GLY A 410 -12.75 3.86 4.91
N PHE A 411 -12.85 2.54 4.79
CA PHE A 411 -11.77 1.69 4.28
C PHE A 411 -11.79 1.45 2.76
N LEU A 412 -12.90 1.67 2.06
CA LEU A 412 -13.03 1.33 0.64
C LEU A 412 -13.38 2.51 -0.27
N VAL A 413 -13.94 3.58 0.29
CA VAL A 413 -14.40 4.74 -0.48
C VAL A 413 -13.58 5.96 -0.14
N GLN A 414 -13.64 6.40 1.11
CA GLN A 414 -13.09 7.68 1.53
C GLN A 414 -12.63 7.63 2.99
N LYS A 415 -11.31 7.51 3.21
CA LYS A 415 -10.72 7.59 4.55
C LYS A 415 -10.85 8.97 5.18
N ASN A 416 -10.96 10.00 4.36
CA ASN A 416 -11.16 11.37 4.80
C ASN A 416 -12.65 11.68 4.99
N ASN A 417 -13.22 11.16 6.07
CA ASN A 417 -14.64 11.32 6.43
C ASN A 417 -14.81 11.89 7.84
N SER A 418 -16.04 12.34 8.16
CA SER A 418 -16.39 12.98 9.43
C SER A 418 -16.12 12.08 10.64
N TRP A 419 -16.39 10.78 10.54
CA TRP A 419 -16.14 9.83 11.61
C TRP A 419 -14.65 9.57 11.85
N PHE A 420 -13.88 9.18 10.83
CA PHE A 420 -12.43 8.93 10.96
C PHE A 420 -11.68 10.17 11.45
N ARG A 421 -12.06 11.38 11.02
CA ARG A 421 -11.49 12.63 11.55
C ARG A 421 -11.71 12.77 13.05
N SER A 422 -12.91 12.46 13.54
CA SER A 422 -13.24 12.57 14.96
C SER A 422 -12.41 11.65 15.86
N LEU A 423 -11.92 10.53 15.31
CA LEU A 423 -11.14 9.55 16.05
C LEU A 423 -9.64 9.88 16.08
N LEU A 424 -9.16 10.70 15.14
CA LEU A 424 -7.74 11.01 15.03
C LEU A 424 -7.35 12.20 15.93
N PRO A 425 -6.05 12.35 16.25
CA PRO A 425 -5.57 13.50 17.00
C PRO A 425 -5.74 14.83 16.23
N PRO A 426 -5.99 15.96 16.93
CA PRO A 426 -6.14 17.27 16.30
C PRO A 426 -4.94 17.71 15.43
N GLU A 427 -3.73 17.26 15.74
CA GLU A 427 -2.53 17.59 14.98
C GLU A 427 -2.56 16.95 13.58
N VAL A 428 -3.26 15.81 13.48
CA VAL A 428 -3.45 15.06 12.24
C VAL A 428 -4.57 15.67 11.40
N THR A 429 -5.62 16.24 12.02
CA THR A 429 -6.75 16.85 11.30
C THR A 429 -6.48 18.28 10.84
N LYS A 430 -5.68 19.07 11.60
CA LYS A 430 -5.46 20.52 11.34
C LYS A 430 -4.42 20.84 10.27
N LYS A 431 -3.44 19.97 10.01
CA LYS A 431 -2.44 20.22 8.96
C LYS A 431 -3.00 19.76 7.61
N GLY A 432 -3.40 20.72 6.79
CA GLY A 432 -4.00 20.51 5.45
C GLY A 432 -3.12 19.82 4.39
N ASP A 433 -1.99 19.23 4.79
CA ASP A 433 -1.03 18.54 3.91
C ASP A 433 -0.57 17.19 4.51
N ASN A 434 -1.42 16.56 5.33
CA ASN A 434 -1.13 15.29 5.98
C ASN A 434 -1.52 14.09 5.07
N SER A 435 -0.54 13.26 4.72
CA SER A 435 -0.68 12.09 3.83
C SER A 435 -1.75 11.08 4.27
N ILE A 436 -2.03 10.96 5.57
CA ILE A 436 -2.97 9.99 6.15
C ILE A 436 -4.44 10.25 5.76
N LEU A 437 -4.87 11.51 5.67
CA LEU A 437 -6.23 11.93 5.28
C LEU A 437 -6.30 12.42 3.82
N SER A 438 -5.42 11.91 2.96
CA SER A 438 -5.54 12.11 1.51
C SER A 438 -6.90 11.63 0.98
N SER A 439 -7.28 12.08 -0.22
CA SER A 439 -8.50 11.63 -0.88
C SER A 439 -8.44 10.15 -1.25
N GLY A 440 -9.61 9.52 -1.35
CA GLY A 440 -9.78 8.13 -1.72
C GLY A 440 -9.59 7.13 -0.58
N PRO A 441 -9.61 5.82 -0.88
CA PRO A 441 -9.42 4.78 0.11
C PRO A 441 -7.99 4.72 0.65
N PRO A 442 -7.80 4.14 1.84
CA PRO A 442 -6.48 3.74 2.33
C PRO A 442 -5.89 2.64 1.45
N GLN A 443 -4.57 2.47 1.55
CA GLN A 443 -3.82 1.44 0.85
C GLN A 443 -3.21 0.51 1.91
N PHE A 444 -3.32 -0.79 1.68
CA PHE A 444 -3.02 -1.84 2.68
C PHE A 444 -1.62 -2.44 2.51
N TYR A 445 -0.77 -1.86 1.67
CA TYR A 445 0.63 -2.27 1.57
C TYR A 445 1.38 -1.96 2.87
N ILE A 446 2.04 -2.97 3.45
CA ILE A 446 2.83 -2.85 4.70
C ILE A 446 3.92 -1.78 4.59
N GLY A 447 4.52 -1.62 3.41
CA GLY A 447 5.58 -0.65 3.14
C GLY A 447 6.82 -0.76 4.03
N LEU A 448 7.59 0.32 4.05
CA LEU A 448 8.70 0.52 4.97
C LEU A 448 8.18 1.16 6.24
N GLY A 449 7.93 0.33 7.26
CA GLY A 449 7.50 0.79 8.56
C GLY A 449 8.49 1.71 9.25
N PRO A 450 8.13 2.19 10.44
CA PRO A 450 8.96 3.08 11.21
C PRO A 450 10.41 2.58 11.29
N ARG A 451 11.30 3.30 10.59
CA ARG A 451 12.68 3.43 11.07
C ARG A 451 12.62 3.91 12.51
N ILE A 452 13.72 3.87 13.22
CA ILE A 452 13.87 4.23 14.64
C ILE A 452 13.07 5.49 15.10
N HIS A 453 12.62 6.39 14.19
CA HIS A 453 11.61 7.44 14.38
C HIS A 453 10.55 7.68 13.26
N GLY A 454 10.17 6.69 12.43
CA GLY A 454 9.19 6.88 11.33
C GLY A 454 7.72 6.85 11.77
N PRO A 455 6.76 7.30 10.92
CA PRO A 455 5.33 7.20 11.24
C PRO A 455 4.80 5.78 11.02
N VAL A 456 4.01 5.27 11.97
CA VAL A 456 3.15 4.08 11.79
C VAL A 456 2.26 4.25 10.55
N HIS A 457 2.08 3.18 9.76
CA HIS A 457 1.26 3.20 8.55
C HIS A 457 -0.19 3.64 8.84
N SER A 458 -0.82 4.26 7.84
CA SER A 458 -2.15 4.87 7.98
C SER A 458 -3.22 3.88 8.43
N VAL A 459 -3.29 2.69 7.81
CA VAL A 459 -4.25 1.63 8.16
C VAL A 459 -4.07 1.17 9.59
N THR A 460 -2.83 0.91 10.01
CA THR A 460 -2.49 0.51 11.39
C THR A 460 -2.95 1.56 12.40
N ARG A 461 -2.77 2.84 12.10
CA ARG A 461 -3.32 3.93 12.92
C ARG A 461 -4.84 3.94 12.91
N PHE A 462 -5.51 3.85 11.76
CA PHE A 462 -6.97 3.83 11.69
C PHE A 462 -7.54 2.70 12.56
N VAL A 463 -7.04 1.47 12.40
CA VAL A 463 -7.49 0.32 13.22
C VAL A 463 -7.20 0.55 14.71
N GLN A 464 -6.04 1.10 15.06
CA GLN A 464 -5.71 1.43 16.45
C GLN A 464 -6.71 2.41 17.09
N TYR A 465 -7.01 3.53 16.42
CA TYR A 465 -7.93 4.55 16.95
C TYR A 465 -9.39 4.10 16.92
N ILE A 466 -9.79 3.33 15.91
CA ILE A 466 -11.12 2.70 15.88
C ILE A 466 -11.28 1.74 17.05
N LEU A 467 -10.31 0.85 17.30
CA LEU A 467 -10.36 -0.03 18.47
C LEU A 467 -10.41 0.75 19.78
N ALA A 468 -9.66 1.85 19.89
CA ALA A 468 -9.69 2.70 21.07
C ALA A 468 -11.07 3.32 21.28
N ASN A 469 -11.77 3.71 20.21
CA ASN A 469 -13.15 4.19 20.28
C ASN A 469 -14.16 3.08 20.65
N LEU A 470 -13.98 1.87 20.11
CA LEU A 470 -14.91 0.76 20.32
C LEU A 470 -14.79 0.11 21.71
N THR A 471 -13.58 0.12 22.29
CA THR A 471 -13.28 -0.57 23.58
C THR A 471 -12.92 0.41 24.70
N GLY A 472 -12.64 1.66 24.38
CA GLY A 472 -12.18 2.65 25.35
C GLY A 472 -13.30 3.32 26.13
N SER A 473 -12.87 3.98 27.21
CA SER A 473 -13.72 4.85 28.03
C SER A 473 -13.23 6.29 27.93
N VAL A 474 -14.13 7.24 27.73
CA VAL A 474 -13.81 8.68 27.78
C VAL A 474 -13.40 9.07 29.20
N THR A 475 -12.34 9.88 29.32
CA THR A 475 -11.84 10.38 30.60
C THR A 475 -11.87 11.92 30.65
N ASN A 476 -11.88 12.47 31.86
CA ASN A 476 -11.87 13.93 32.09
C ASN A 476 -10.45 14.51 32.15
N LEU A 477 -9.47 13.83 31.52
CA LEU A 477 -8.08 14.28 31.50
C LEU A 477 -7.90 15.45 30.53
N THR A 478 -7.01 16.37 30.88
CA THR A 478 -6.53 17.40 29.97
C THR A 478 -5.59 16.82 28.91
N GLU A 479 -5.29 17.59 27.85
CA GLU A 479 -4.37 17.16 26.79
C GLU A 479 -3.00 16.74 27.35
N SER A 480 -2.42 17.54 28.24
CA SER A 480 -1.11 17.26 28.84
C SER A 480 -1.12 15.99 29.70
N GLU A 481 -2.19 15.77 30.46
CA GLU A 481 -2.35 14.56 31.28
C GLU A 481 -2.59 13.32 30.41
N CYS A 482 -3.34 13.45 29.31
CA CYS A 482 -3.58 12.37 28.36
C CYS A 482 -2.27 11.96 27.64
N GLN A 483 -1.39 12.92 27.33
CA GLN A 483 -0.09 12.65 26.73
C GLN A 483 0.92 12.08 27.74
N ASN A 484 0.85 12.52 29.01
CA ASN A 484 1.74 12.09 30.09
C ASN A 484 0.96 11.47 31.27
N PRO A 485 0.28 10.32 31.06
CA PRO A 485 -0.59 9.72 32.07
C PRO A 485 0.19 9.21 33.29
N SER A 486 1.51 9.03 33.19
CA SER A 486 2.37 8.61 34.31
C SER A 486 2.41 9.61 35.46
N GLU A 487 2.07 10.88 35.21
CA GLU A 487 2.04 11.92 36.23
C GLU A 487 0.72 11.90 37.03
N VAL A 488 -0.29 11.16 36.55
CA VAL A 488 -1.62 11.08 37.15
C VAL A 488 -1.74 9.80 37.99
N HIS A 489 -1.82 9.94 39.30
CA HIS A 489 -1.83 8.80 40.24
C HIS A 489 -3.01 7.82 40.08
N THR A 490 -4.13 8.25 39.49
CA THR A 490 -5.31 7.39 39.28
C THR A 490 -5.21 6.53 38.03
N GLU A 491 -4.28 6.85 37.13
CA GLU A 491 -4.16 6.22 35.81
C GLU A 491 -3.00 5.22 35.78
N ASN A 492 -3.22 4.09 35.11
CA ASN A 492 -2.23 3.02 35.03
C ASN A 492 -1.78 2.77 33.59
N LYS A 493 -0.55 3.19 33.27
CA LYS A 493 0.06 3.03 31.95
C LYS A 493 0.44 1.59 31.62
N ASP A 494 0.57 0.69 32.60
CA ASP A 494 0.90 -0.72 32.33
C ASP A 494 -0.28 -1.43 31.65
N PHE A 495 -1.51 -1.08 32.02
CA PHE A 495 -2.73 -1.70 31.48
C PHE A 495 -3.35 -0.93 30.32
N PHE A 496 -3.25 0.40 30.32
CA PHE A 496 -3.95 1.25 29.36
C PHE A 496 -3.03 2.14 28.53
N SER A 497 -3.53 2.48 27.35
CA SER A 497 -3.05 3.56 26.47
C SER A 497 -4.08 4.69 26.49
N TYR A 498 -3.60 5.91 26.27
CA TYR A 498 -4.41 7.13 26.31
C TYR A 498 -4.31 7.82 24.96
N PHE A 499 -5.45 8.19 24.40
CA PHE A 499 -5.58 8.72 23.06
C PHE A 499 -6.29 10.08 23.13
N TRP A 500 -5.57 11.15 22.80
CA TRP A 500 -6.16 12.47 22.62
C TRP A 500 -6.76 12.54 21.22
N VAL A 501 -8.07 12.66 21.12
CA VAL A 501 -8.83 12.59 19.85
C VAL A 501 -9.57 13.90 19.60
N SER A 502 -9.79 14.26 18.34
CA SER A 502 -10.48 15.48 17.92
C SER A 502 -11.93 15.58 18.38
N GLY A 503 -12.62 14.44 18.49
CA GLY A 503 -14.05 14.41 18.76
C GLY A 503 -14.89 14.83 17.54
N PRO A 504 -16.21 14.64 17.60
CA PRO A 504 -17.11 15.02 16.51
C PRO A 504 -17.13 16.54 16.34
N ALA A 505 -17.24 17.00 15.09
CA ALA A 505 -17.40 18.42 14.81
C ALA A 505 -18.76 18.92 15.33
N SER A 506 -18.75 20.01 16.09
CA SER A 506 -19.99 20.67 16.53
C SER A 506 -20.75 21.28 15.35
N VAL A 507 -22.02 21.68 15.57
CA VAL A 507 -22.85 22.40 14.57
C VAL A 507 -22.17 23.70 14.09
N ASN A 508 -21.27 24.27 14.90
CA ASN A 508 -20.50 25.48 14.58
C ASN A 508 -19.12 25.19 13.96
N GLY A 509 -18.80 23.91 13.70
CA GLY A 509 -17.51 23.47 13.16
C GLY A 509 -16.36 23.47 14.17
N THR A 510 -16.64 23.60 15.47
CA THR A 510 -15.61 23.46 16.52
C THR A 510 -15.47 21.99 16.92
N GLU A 511 -14.28 21.45 16.77
CA GLU A 511 -13.90 20.13 17.31
C GLU A 511 -13.63 20.28 18.81
N GLU A 512 -14.30 19.48 19.65
CA GLU A 512 -14.07 19.42 21.09
C GLU A 512 -13.23 18.17 21.41
N PRO A 513 -11.89 18.31 21.53
CA PRO A 513 -11.03 17.17 21.75
C PRO A 513 -11.15 16.63 23.19
N PHE A 514 -11.01 15.31 23.33
CA PHE A 514 -11.06 14.63 24.62
C PHE A 514 -10.11 13.44 24.68
N CYS A 515 -9.90 12.91 25.89
CA CYS A 515 -9.03 11.76 26.12
C CYS A 515 -9.83 10.46 26.17
N VAL A 516 -9.37 9.44 25.44
CA VAL A 516 -9.89 8.08 25.47
C VAL A 516 -8.87 7.14 26.09
N ARG A 517 -9.27 6.41 27.13
CA ARG A 517 -8.46 5.37 27.76
C ARG A 517 -8.89 4.00 27.25
N ALA A 518 -7.97 3.24 26.66
CA ALA A 518 -8.25 1.91 26.11
C ALA A 518 -7.07 0.93 26.30
N SER A 519 -7.33 -0.37 26.28
CA SER A 519 -6.31 -1.44 26.37
C SER A 519 -5.64 -1.75 25.01
N VAL A 520 -5.74 -0.84 24.04
CA VAL A 520 -5.21 -1.03 22.68
C VAL A 520 -3.71 -0.75 22.64
N ARG A 521 -2.96 -1.64 21.99
CA ARG A 521 -1.50 -1.60 21.92
C ARG A 521 -1.00 -1.97 20.52
N LEU A 522 0.25 -1.60 20.26
CA LEU A 522 1.00 -1.99 19.08
C LEU A 522 2.10 -2.99 19.47
N SER A 523 2.35 -3.97 18.62
CA SER A 523 3.50 -4.89 18.73
C SER A 523 4.26 -4.90 17.41
N LYS A 524 5.59 -4.98 17.45
CA LYS A 524 6.41 -4.85 16.24
C LYS A 524 6.07 -5.97 15.26
N ALA A 525 5.88 -5.63 14.00
CA ALA A 525 5.72 -6.58 12.90
C ALA A 525 6.97 -6.46 12.01
N VAL A 526 8.04 -7.13 12.41
CA VAL A 526 9.29 -7.23 11.65
C VAL A 526 9.79 -8.66 11.76
N SER A 527 10.25 -9.22 10.63
CA SER A 527 10.62 -10.63 10.64
C SER A 527 11.75 -10.92 11.63
N PRO A 528 11.65 -12.00 12.44
CA PRO A 528 12.73 -12.44 13.32
C PRO A 528 14.05 -12.70 12.60
N ALA A 529 14.04 -12.97 11.28
CA ALA A 529 15.25 -13.11 10.47
C ALA A 529 16.20 -11.90 10.61
N PHE A 530 15.65 -10.68 10.66
CA PHE A 530 16.43 -9.46 10.76
C PHE A 530 16.96 -9.20 12.18
N GLU A 531 16.23 -9.64 13.21
CA GLU A 531 16.70 -9.56 14.61
C GLU A 531 17.78 -10.60 14.90
N LEU A 532 17.67 -11.79 14.31
CA LEU A 532 18.65 -12.87 14.42
C LEU A 532 19.85 -12.70 13.49
N LEU A 533 19.84 -11.70 12.61
CA LEU A 533 20.83 -11.48 11.54
C LEU A 533 20.97 -12.68 10.59
N GLN A 534 19.87 -13.43 10.39
CA GLN A 534 19.78 -14.61 9.53
C GLN A 534 19.10 -14.28 8.19
N TYR A 535 19.75 -13.45 7.37
CA TYR A 535 19.17 -12.94 6.13
C TYR A 535 18.86 -14.02 5.06
N GLY A 536 19.44 -15.21 5.19
CA GLY A 536 19.18 -16.38 4.34
C GLY A 536 18.20 -17.39 4.95
N SER A 537 17.42 -16.99 5.96
CA SER A 537 16.50 -17.90 6.67
C SER A 537 15.45 -18.48 5.73
N ARG A 538 15.15 -19.77 5.93
CA ARG A 538 14.02 -20.47 5.30
C ARG A 538 12.79 -20.57 6.22
N ASP A 539 12.98 -20.28 7.51
CA ASP A 539 11.93 -20.41 8.53
C ASP A 539 11.21 -19.10 8.80
N TYR A 540 11.91 -17.99 8.62
CA TYR A 540 11.44 -16.64 8.81
C TYR A 540 11.49 -15.85 7.50
N SER A 541 10.51 -14.96 7.32
CA SER A 541 10.41 -14.07 6.17
C SER A 541 11.67 -13.20 6.01
N THR A 542 12.10 -12.96 4.77
CA THR A 542 13.32 -12.18 4.47
C THR A 542 13.03 -11.05 3.48
N TRP A 543 11.76 -10.65 3.38
CA TRP A 543 11.34 -9.61 2.46
C TRP A 543 11.94 -8.25 2.82
N THR A 544 12.65 -7.70 1.85
CA THR A 544 13.19 -6.34 1.88
C THR A 544 12.72 -5.58 0.65
N GLU A 545 12.48 -4.29 0.83
CA GLU A 545 12.16 -3.37 -0.26
C GLU A 545 13.39 -2.53 -0.59
N SER A 546 13.65 -2.37 -1.89
CA SER A 546 14.78 -1.58 -2.39
C SER A 546 14.55 -0.11 -2.08
N ARG A 547 15.61 0.66 -1.83
CA ARG A 547 15.51 2.11 -1.73
C ARG A 547 15.69 2.76 -3.09
N TRP A 548 14.74 3.58 -3.49
CA TRP A 548 14.85 4.44 -4.66
C TRP A 548 14.89 5.92 -4.26
N LYS A 549 15.42 6.76 -5.16
CA LYS A 549 15.48 8.22 -4.94
C LYS A 549 14.13 8.87 -5.27
N SER A 550 13.76 8.85 -6.54
CA SER A 550 12.49 9.37 -7.02
C SER A 550 12.15 8.64 -8.30
N ILE A 551 10.94 8.09 -8.33
CA ILE A 551 10.37 7.44 -9.49
C ILE A 551 9.66 8.52 -10.32
N ARG A 552 10.04 8.68 -11.59
CA ARG A 552 9.46 9.67 -12.50
C ARG A 552 9.42 9.14 -13.93
N ALA A 553 8.32 9.43 -14.62
CA ALA A 553 8.19 9.26 -16.06
C ALA A 553 8.00 10.63 -16.73
N ARG A 554 8.46 10.79 -17.98
CA ARG A 554 8.26 12.00 -18.78
C ARG A 554 8.18 11.64 -20.26
N ILE A 555 7.32 12.35 -20.99
CA ILE A 555 7.16 12.22 -22.45
C ILE A 555 7.81 13.45 -23.11
N PHE A 556 8.53 13.23 -24.20
CA PHE A 556 9.16 14.28 -25.01
C PHE A 556 9.34 13.79 -26.45
N LEU A 557 9.45 14.73 -27.39
CA LEU A 557 9.78 14.42 -28.78
C LEU A 557 11.28 14.14 -28.91
N VAL A 558 11.62 13.11 -29.67
CA VAL A 558 13.00 12.71 -29.98
C VAL A 558 13.31 13.13 -31.42
N ALA A 559 14.50 13.68 -31.67
CA ALA A 559 14.94 13.98 -33.02
C ALA A 559 15.28 12.68 -33.77
N SER A 560 15.19 12.65 -35.10
CA SER A 560 15.61 11.46 -35.84
C SER A 560 17.12 11.23 -35.66
N ARG A 561 17.57 9.97 -35.64
CA ARG A 561 19.00 9.64 -35.55
C ARG A 561 19.82 10.32 -36.65
N GLU A 562 19.25 10.45 -37.85
CA GLU A 562 19.88 11.17 -38.96
C GLU A 562 20.10 12.66 -38.66
N LEU A 563 19.20 13.30 -37.90
CA LEU A 563 19.34 14.68 -37.48
C LEU A 563 20.29 14.81 -36.28
N GLU A 564 20.33 13.84 -35.38
CA GLU A 564 21.24 13.86 -34.23
C GLU A 564 22.70 13.61 -34.64
N ASP A 565 22.97 12.59 -35.48
CA ASP A 565 24.31 12.25 -35.92
C ASP A 565 24.89 13.32 -36.86
N ASN A 566 24.11 13.77 -37.85
CA ASN A 566 24.57 14.81 -38.77
C ASN A 566 24.54 16.20 -38.12
N GLY A 567 23.54 16.47 -37.27
CA GLY A 567 23.37 17.75 -36.60
C GLY A 567 24.44 18.00 -35.55
N GLN A 568 24.81 17.01 -34.72
CA GLN A 568 25.88 17.20 -33.74
C GLN A 568 27.21 17.52 -34.42
N VAL A 569 27.56 16.82 -35.48
CA VAL A 569 28.78 17.09 -36.25
C VAL A 569 28.72 18.51 -36.83
N CYS A 570 27.59 18.90 -37.43
CA CYS A 570 27.40 20.27 -37.95
C CYS A 570 27.48 21.33 -36.85
N TYR A 571 26.82 21.15 -35.69
CA TYR A 571 26.85 22.10 -34.59
C TYR A 571 28.23 22.21 -33.93
N ILE A 572 28.97 21.10 -33.83
CA ILE A 572 30.36 21.12 -33.35
C ILE A 572 31.24 21.85 -34.35
N LEU A 573 31.10 21.59 -35.66
CA LEU A 573 31.86 22.27 -36.71
C LEU A 573 31.54 23.77 -36.78
N ASP A 574 30.26 24.15 -36.68
CA ASP A 574 29.81 25.55 -36.61
C ASP A 574 30.35 26.23 -35.35
N GLY A 575 30.33 25.53 -34.21
CA GLY A 575 30.93 25.99 -32.96
C GLY A 575 32.43 26.26 -33.11
N ILE A 576 33.18 25.34 -33.74
CA ILE A 576 34.60 25.50 -34.04
C ILE A 576 34.83 26.70 -34.99
N LEU A 577 34.03 26.83 -36.05
CA LEU A 577 34.11 27.93 -37.01
C LEU A 577 33.85 29.29 -36.36
N ILE A 578 32.86 29.38 -35.48
CA ILE A 578 32.55 30.62 -34.74
C ILE A 578 33.71 30.98 -33.81
N VAL A 579 34.24 30.01 -33.04
CA VAL A 579 35.39 30.24 -32.16
C VAL A 579 36.61 30.68 -32.96
N TYR A 580 36.89 30.02 -34.08
CA TYR A 580 37.99 30.37 -34.97
C TYR A 580 37.82 31.79 -35.57
N GLY A 581 36.61 32.14 -35.98
CA GLY A 581 36.24 33.48 -36.45
C GLY A 581 36.46 34.54 -35.37
N ILE A 582 36.05 34.29 -34.13
CA ILE A 582 36.29 35.18 -32.99
C ILE A 582 37.79 35.35 -32.75
N VAL A 583 38.57 34.26 -32.73
CA VAL A 583 40.02 34.30 -32.53
C VAL A 583 40.71 35.09 -33.64
N LEU A 584 40.37 34.86 -34.90
CA LEU A 584 40.91 35.62 -36.04
C LEU A 584 40.54 37.10 -35.97
N THR A 585 39.29 37.42 -35.61
CA THR A 585 38.84 38.82 -35.48
C THR A 585 39.59 39.53 -34.35
N VAL A 586 39.81 38.84 -33.22
CA VAL A 586 40.61 39.37 -32.11
C VAL A 586 42.08 39.56 -32.51
N LEU A 587 42.68 38.61 -33.22
CA LEU A 587 44.05 38.71 -33.74
C LEU A 587 44.20 39.85 -34.76
N TYR A 588 43.23 40.01 -35.66
CA TYR A 588 43.19 41.11 -36.62
C TYR A 588 43.05 42.47 -35.92
N CYS A 589 42.14 42.60 -34.96
CA CYS A 589 41.99 43.81 -34.15
C CYS A 589 43.28 44.14 -33.38
N ARG A 590 43.97 43.13 -32.81
CA ARG A 590 45.27 43.31 -32.16
C ARG A 590 46.36 43.79 -33.12
N LEU A 591 46.43 43.25 -34.34
CA LEU A 591 47.37 43.67 -35.37
C LEU A 591 47.07 45.10 -35.86
N LYS A 592 45.79 45.44 -36.08
CA LYS A 592 45.37 46.78 -36.50
C LYS A 592 45.63 47.84 -35.44
N MET A 593 45.37 47.55 -34.16
CA MET A 593 45.72 48.46 -33.07
C MET A 593 47.23 48.62 -32.90
N ARG A 594 48.05 47.58 -33.16
CA ARG A 594 49.52 47.70 -33.23
C ARG A 594 50.01 48.52 -34.43
N SER A 595 49.31 48.48 -35.56
CA SER A 595 49.62 49.29 -36.74
C SER A 595 49.25 50.78 -36.53
N SER A 596 48.09 51.06 -35.95
CA SER A 596 47.68 52.43 -35.59
C SER A 596 48.55 53.03 -34.47
N GLY A 597 49.06 52.21 -33.54
CA GLY A 597 50.02 52.65 -32.52
C GLY A 597 51.40 53.03 -33.07
N LYS A 598 51.79 52.53 -34.25
CA LYS A 598 53.04 52.92 -34.93
C LYS A 598 52.90 54.19 -35.79
N LYS A 599 51.70 54.52 -36.29
CA LYS A 599 51.47 55.77 -37.05
C LYS A 599 51.46 57.02 -36.19
N ALA A 600 51.11 56.93 -34.91
CA ALA A 600 51.05 58.09 -34.02
C ALA A 600 52.42 58.58 -33.49
N LEU A 601 53.53 57.89 -33.78
CA LEU A 601 54.86 58.22 -33.26
C LEU A 601 55.88 58.70 -34.33
N SER A 602 55.46 58.86 -35.60
CA SER A 602 56.37 59.11 -36.73
C SER A 602 55.87 60.16 -37.73
N GLU A 603 55.22 61.23 -37.26
CA GLU A 603 54.95 62.43 -38.08
C GLU A 603 55.47 63.68 -37.34
N LYS A 604 56.80 63.78 -37.28
CA LYS A 604 57.56 65.03 -37.09
C LYS A 604 58.78 64.93 -38.01
N GLY A 605 58.72 65.60 -39.16
CA GLY A 605 59.85 65.68 -40.10
C GLY A 605 59.43 65.93 -41.53
N ASP A 606 59.49 67.21 -41.92
CA ASP A 606 59.83 67.76 -43.24
C ASP A 606 58.88 67.60 -44.45
N ALA A 607 58.05 68.64 -44.61
CA ALA A 607 58.09 69.66 -45.66
C ALA A 607 58.32 69.29 -47.14
N ASP A 608 57.31 69.70 -47.93
CA ASP A 608 57.30 70.34 -49.26
C ASP A 608 58.01 69.69 -50.45
N ILE A 609 57.29 69.64 -51.59
CA ILE A 609 57.63 70.33 -52.85
C ILE A 609 56.70 69.86 -54.02
N TYR A 610 56.01 70.82 -54.66
CA TYR A 610 55.21 70.79 -55.93
C TYR A 610 53.86 70.04 -55.93
N GLN A 611 52.73 70.56 -56.43
CA GLN A 611 52.39 71.86 -57.06
C GLN A 611 50.86 72.04 -57.07
N ASP A 612 50.48 73.32 -57.02
CA ASP A 612 49.16 73.95 -56.97
C ASP A 612 48.37 73.85 -58.30
N LEU A 613 47.04 73.94 -58.21
CA LEU A 613 46.10 74.70 -59.07
C LEU A 613 44.68 74.10 -59.11
N GLY A 614 43.68 74.89 -58.69
CA GLY A 614 42.36 74.88 -59.36
C GLY A 614 41.12 74.70 -58.50
N ARG A 615 40.63 75.81 -57.94
CA ARG A 615 39.32 76.01 -57.30
C ARG A 615 38.19 76.03 -58.35
N ARG A 616 37.03 75.40 -58.10
CA ARG A 616 35.68 75.87 -58.55
C ARG A 616 34.52 75.02 -57.98
N ASP A 617 33.41 75.73 -57.84
CA ASP A 617 32.18 75.44 -57.08
C ASP A 617 31.19 74.45 -57.72
N ALA A 618 30.27 73.99 -56.86
CA ALA A 618 28.83 73.70 -57.02
C ALA A 618 28.32 72.85 -58.20
N ASP A 619 27.48 71.85 -57.89
CA ASP A 619 26.18 71.69 -58.55
C ASP A 619 25.17 70.83 -57.76
N THR A 620 23.90 71.10 -58.06
CA THR A 620 22.65 70.83 -57.31
C THR A 620 21.78 69.80 -58.06
N TYR A 621 20.65 69.39 -57.43
CA TYR A 621 19.42 68.71 -57.96
C TYR A 621 19.35 67.17 -57.78
N ASP A 622 18.21 66.52 -57.48
CA ASP A 622 16.84 66.96 -57.16
C ASP A 622 16.05 65.81 -56.48
N THR A 623 15.00 66.17 -55.74
CA THR A 623 14.00 65.29 -55.10
C THR A 623 12.83 64.92 -56.03
N LEU A 624 12.21 63.73 -55.86
CA LEU A 624 10.81 63.49 -56.24
C LEU A 624 10.10 62.48 -55.30
N HIS A 625 8.89 62.87 -54.87
CA HIS A 625 8.06 62.26 -53.83
C HIS A 625 7.14 61.09 -54.30
N GLN A 626 6.68 60.32 -53.31
CA GLN A 626 5.63 59.29 -53.39
C GLN A 626 4.22 59.84 -53.66
N GLY A 627 3.45 59.14 -54.50
CA GLY A 627 1.99 59.26 -54.63
C GLY A 627 1.28 57.95 -54.25
N LYS A 628 0.36 58.01 -53.28
CA LYS A 628 -0.53 56.92 -52.84
C LYS A 628 -1.64 56.62 -53.86
N LYS A 629 -2.14 55.37 -53.90
CA LYS A 629 -3.57 55.02 -53.64
C LYS A 629 -3.86 53.50 -53.70
N LYS A 630 -4.62 53.05 -52.68
CA LYS A 630 -5.51 51.86 -52.56
C LYS A 630 -6.48 51.71 -53.76
N PRO A 631 -7.26 50.60 -53.97
CA PRO A 631 -7.98 49.84 -52.92
C PRO A 631 -8.38 48.35 -53.17
N LEU A 632 -9.04 47.78 -52.14
CA LEU A 632 -10.03 46.67 -52.08
C LEU A 632 -9.55 45.25 -52.48
N ALA A 633 -9.83 44.18 -51.74
CA ALA A 633 -10.63 43.92 -50.54
C ALA A 633 -9.89 42.93 -49.63
#